data_AF-A0A7C1A6G6-F1
#
_entry.id   AF-A0A7C1A6G6-F1
#
_cell.length_a   1.000
_cell.length_b   1.000
_cell.length_c   1.000
_cell.angle_alpha   90.00
_cell.angle_beta   90.00
_cell.angle_gamma   90.00
#
_symmetry.space_group_name_H-M   'P 1'
#
loop_
_entity.id
_entity.type
_entity.pdbx_description
1 polymer ?
#
loop_
_entity_poly.entity_id
_entity_poly.type
_entity_poly.pdbx_seq_one_letter_code
_entity_poly.pdbx_strand_id
1 'polypeptide(L)'
;MNWFWASRKQVAKKLSGFEVNTLVYYSFVPKEIIINAGRQPVEFDYLLQNSDFVSLHYRYTKKTKNMLGSREISLMKPTAYLINTA
;
A
#
# COMPACT_ATOMS: atom_id res chain seq x y z
N MET A 1 -3.99 -12.99 4.27
CA MET A 1 -3.24 -11.86 4.89
C MET A 1 -2.86 -10.90 3.77
N ASN A 2 -3.56 -9.78 3.64
CA ASN A 2 -3.42 -8.83 2.54
C ASN A 2 -2.54 -7.66 3.00
N TRP A 3 -1.43 -7.40 2.32
CA TRP A 3 -0.48 -6.33 2.66
C TRP A 3 -0.45 -5.26 1.55
N PHE A 4 -0.43 -3.98 1.96
CA PHE A 4 -0.43 -2.81 1.08
C PHE A 4 0.95 -2.18 0.86
N TRP A 5 1.08 -1.54 -0.32
CA TRP A 5 2.25 -0.92 -0.91
C TRP A 5 2.08 0.51 -1.47
N ALA A 6 3.00 1.39 -1.10
CA ALA A 6 3.41 2.54 -1.91
C ALA A 6 4.94 2.71 -1.86
N SER A 7 5.69 2.26 -2.88
CA SER A 7 7.06 2.70 -3.32
C SER A 7 8.39 1.93 -3.03
N ARG A 8 8.56 0.99 -2.09
CA ARG A 8 9.90 0.33 -1.89
C ARG A 8 9.98 -1.17 -2.25
N LYS A 9 10.61 -1.48 -3.40
CA LYS A 9 10.79 -2.86 -3.97
C LYS A 9 11.34 -3.89 -2.98
N GLN A 10 12.18 -3.45 -2.05
CA GLN A 10 12.84 -4.33 -1.11
C GLN A 10 11.90 -4.96 -0.08
N VAL A 11 10.85 -4.24 0.34
CA VAL A 11 9.88 -4.75 1.32
C VAL A 11 9.05 -5.87 0.68
N ALA A 12 8.49 -5.66 -0.52
CA ALA A 12 7.80 -6.74 -1.26
C ALA A 12 8.69 -7.97 -1.44
N LYS A 13 9.96 -7.77 -1.83
CA LYS A 13 10.89 -8.89 -2.02
C LYS A 13 11.12 -9.68 -0.72
N LYS A 14 11.11 -9.02 0.44
CA LYS A 14 11.24 -9.71 1.73
C LYS A 14 9.96 -10.43 2.14
N LEU A 15 8.80 -9.90 1.76
CA LEU A 15 7.50 -10.48 2.06
C LEU A 15 7.11 -11.65 1.13
N SER A 16 7.83 -11.88 0.02
CA SER A 16 7.45 -12.89 -0.97
C SER A 16 7.44 -14.33 -0.43
N GLY A 17 8.13 -14.61 0.68
CA GLY A 17 8.11 -15.92 1.34
C GLY A 17 6.95 -16.13 2.32
N PHE A 18 6.09 -15.13 2.52
CA PHE A 18 4.99 -15.15 3.50
C PHE A 18 3.61 -15.37 2.87
N GLU A 19 3.56 -15.73 1.58
CA GLU A 19 2.30 -15.98 0.85
C GLU A 19 1.27 -14.84 0.98
N VAL A 20 1.76 -13.60 1.00
CA VAL A 20 0.92 -12.42 1.14
C VAL A 20 0.40 -11.93 -0.21
N ASN A 21 -0.86 -11.51 -0.24
CA ASN A 21 -1.39 -10.75 -1.37
C ASN A 21 -0.87 -9.32 -1.29
N THR A 22 -0.21 -8.85 -2.35
CA THR A 22 0.40 -7.52 -2.39
C THR A 22 -0.44 -6.55 -3.24
N LEU A 23 -1.19 -5.68 -2.56
CA LEU A 23 -1.98 -4.61 -3.18
C LEU A 23 -1.16 -3.31 -3.27
N VAL A 24 -1.18 -2.62 -4.41
CA VAL A 24 -0.34 -1.43 -4.65
C VAL A 24 -1.19 -0.27 -5.17
N TYR A 25 -1.08 0.89 -4.51
CA TYR A 25 -1.53 2.18 -5.05
C TYR A 25 -0.31 3.02 -5.38
N TYR A 26 -0.06 3.22 -6.67
CA TYR A 26 1.07 4.04 -7.14
C TYR A 26 0.77 4.63 -8.52
N SER A 27 0.50 5.93 -8.56
CA SER A 27 0.07 6.64 -9.78
C SER A 27 1.22 7.10 -10.68
N PHE A 28 2.48 6.94 -10.27
CA PHE A 28 3.65 7.42 -11.01
C PHE A 28 4.23 6.40 -12.00
N VAL A 29 3.71 5.17 -12.05
CA VAL A 29 4.14 4.15 -13.02
C VAL A 29 2.94 3.47 -13.67
N PRO A 30 3.08 2.99 -14.90
CA PRO A 30 2.05 2.17 -15.55
C PRO A 30 1.71 0.92 -14.73
N LYS A 31 0.43 0.50 -14.79
CA LYS A 31 -0.09 -0.65 -14.04
C LYS A 31 0.63 -1.95 -14.42
N GLU A 32 1.09 -2.06 -15.66
CA GLU A 32 1.82 -3.19 -16.22
C GLU A 32 3.13 -3.44 -15.47
N ILE A 33 3.82 -2.38 -15.02
CA ILE A 33 5.05 -2.51 -14.23
C ILE A 33 4.77 -3.15 -12.86
N ILE A 34 3.60 -2.86 -12.28
CA ILE A 34 3.16 -3.41 -11.00
C ILE A 34 2.80 -4.89 -11.17
N ILE A 35 2.06 -5.22 -12.23
CA ILE A 35 1.64 -6.59 -12.58
C ILE A 35 2.86 -7.47 -12.87
N ASN A 36 3.79 -7.00 -13.69
CA ASN A 36 5.03 -7.72 -14.01
C ASN A 36 5.93 -7.95 -12.79
N ALA A 37 5.71 -7.21 -11.69
CA ALA A 37 6.40 -7.43 -10.42
C ALA A 37 5.66 -8.41 -9.49
N GLY A 38 4.61 -9.08 -9.97
CA GLY A 38 3.80 -10.03 -9.19
C GLY A 38 2.89 -9.35 -8.16
N ARG A 39 2.42 -8.13 -8.46
CA ARG A 39 1.60 -7.33 -7.53
C ARG A 39 0.32 -6.86 -8.20
N GLN A 40 -0.67 -6.51 -7.38
CA GLN A 40 -1.97 -6.08 -7.86
C GLN A 40 -2.12 -4.56 -7.74
N PRO A 41 -2.18 -3.81 -8.86
CA PRO A 41 -2.50 -2.39 -8.84
C PRO A 41 -3.98 -2.18 -8.48
N VAL A 42 -4.26 -1.32 -7.51
CA VAL A 42 -5.62 -1.03 -7.03
C VAL A 42 -5.76 0.45 -6.69
N GLU A 43 -7.02 0.90 -6.58
CA GLU A 43 -7.33 2.24 -6.11
C GLU A 43 -7.12 2.38 -4.60
N PHE A 44 -6.85 3.60 -4.13
CA PHE A 44 -6.43 3.86 -2.75
C PHE A 44 -7.46 3.43 -1.70
N ASP A 45 -8.74 3.75 -1.90
CA ASP A 45 -9.79 3.39 -0.94
C ASP A 45 -10.01 1.87 -0.87
N TYR A 46 -9.99 1.18 -2.02
CA TYR A 46 -10.13 -0.29 -2.08
C TYR A 46 -9.06 -0.97 -1.23
N LEU A 47 -7.85 -0.45 -1.34
CA LEU A 47 -6.68 -0.95 -0.65
C LEU A 47 -6.74 -0.74 0.85
N LEU A 48 -7.23 0.41 1.33
CA LEU A 48 -7.41 0.64 2.76
C LEU A 48 -8.43 -0.37 3.33
N GLN A 49 -9.53 -0.60 2.61
CA GLN A 49 -10.59 -1.52 3.02
C GLN A 49 -10.15 -3.00 3.01
N ASN A 50 -9.26 -3.37 2.09
CA ASN A 50 -8.91 -4.78 1.86
C ASN A 50 -7.59 -5.23 2.50
N SER A 51 -6.83 -4.32 3.13
CA SER A 51 -5.53 -4.63 3.71
C SER A 51 -5.60 -4.95 5.21
N ASP A 52 -4.86 -5.97 5.63
CA ASP A 52 -4.58 -6.28 7.03
C ASP A 52 -3.36 -5.48 7.54
N PHE A 53 -2.49 -5.06 6.62
CA PHE A 53 -1.34 -4.22 6.93
C PHE A 53 -1.14 -3.18 5.85
N VAL A 54 -0.98 -1.92 6.25
CA VAL A 54 -0.84 -0.75 5.40
C VAL A 54 0.54 -0.14 5.60
N SER A 55 1.43 -0.25 4.60
CA SER A 55 2.79 0.32 4.67
C SER A 55 2.96 1.50 3.72
N LEU A 56 3.39 2.64 4.28
CA LEU A 56 3.61 3.88 3.53
C LEU A 56 5.07 4.01 3.12
N HIS A 57 5.32 4.27 1.84
CA HIS A 57 6.64 4.71 1.38
C HIS A 57 6.56 5.83 0.32
N TYR A 58 5.52 6.66 0.33
CA TYR A 58 5.51 7.85 -0.52
C TYR A 58 6.41 8.96 0.06
N ARG A 59 6.99 9.81 -0.80
CA ARG A 59 7.73 10.99 -0.34
C ARG A 59 6.78 12.01 0.28
N TYR A 60 7.20 12.67 1.34
CA TYR A 60 6.47 13.82 1.87
C TYR A 60 6.51 15.00 0.88
N THR A 61 5.34 15.50 0.51
CA THR A 61 5.12 16.65 -0.37
C THR A 61 3.87 17.39 0.09
N LYS A 62 3.61 18.60 -0.43
CA LYS A 62 2.33 19.29 -0.16
C LYS A 62 1.11 18.47 -0.59
N LYS A 63 1.22 17.66 -1.64
CA LYS A 63 0.13 16.80 -2.15
C LYS A 63 -0.12 15.57 -1.27
N THR A 64 0.92 15.04 -0.64
CA THR A 64 0.86 13.84 0.21
C THR A 64 0.72 14.17 1.70
N LYS A 65 0.81 15.45 2.06
CA LYS A 65 0.50 15.93 3.42
C LYS A 65 -0.94 15.59 3.75
N ASN A 66 -1.15 14.90 4.87
CA ASN A 66 -2.47 14.45 5.35
C ASN A 66 -3.19 13.52 4.37
N MET A 67 -2.47 12.82 3.49
CA MET A 67 -3.07 11.82 2.60
C MET A 67 -3.71 10.66 3.38
N LEU A 68 -3.25 10.39 4.60
CA LEU A 68 -3.99 9.61 5.59
C LEU A 68 -4.52 10.53 6.68
N GLY A 69 -5.80 10.85 6.62
CA GLY A 69 -6.55 11.52 7.68
C GLY A 69 -7.58 10.61 8.32
N SER A 70 -8.51 11.20 9.07
CA SER A 70 -9.56 10.46 9.78
C SER A 70 -10.44 9.63 8.85
N ARG A 71 -10.75 10.15 7.65
CA ARG A 71 -11.55 9.44 6.64
C ARG A 71 -10.85 8.15 6.21
N GLU A 72 -9.58 8.25 5.82
CA GLU A 72 -8.81 7.11 5.33
C GLU A 72 -8.58 6.07 6.43
N ILE A 73 -8.29 6.51 7.66
CA ILE A 73 -8.15 5.60 8.80
C ILE A 73 -9.46 4.87 9.07
N SER A 74 -10.62 5.54 8.93
CA SER A 74 -11.93 4.89 9.10
C SER A 74 -12.26 3.86 8.02
N LEU A 75 -11.60 3.91 6.85
CA LEU A 75 -11.74 2.89 5.80
C LEU A 75 -10.92 1.63 6.08
N MET A 76 -9.92 1.71 6.96
CA MET A 76 -9.10 0.55 7.30
C MET A 76 -9.90 -0.46 8.12
N LYS A 77 -9.52 -1.75 8.02
CA LYS A 77 -10.06 -2.75 8.94
C LYS A 77 -9.70 -2.36 10.38
N PRO A 78 -10.58 -2.56 11.37
CA PRO A 78 -10.25 -2.29 12.78
C PRO A 78 -9.03 -3.07 13.30
N THR A 79 -8.72 -4.20 12.67
CA THR A 79 -7.58 -5.07 12.97
C THR A 79 -6.33 -4.75 12.14
N ALA A 80 -6.41 -3.77 11.22
CA ALA A 80 -5.31 -3.47 10.33
C ALA A 80 -4.19 -2.71 11.05
N TYR A 81 -2.95 -3.03 10.69
CA TYR A 81 -1.77 -2.31 11.17
C TYR A 81 -1.35 -1.23 10.17
N LEU A 82 -1.08 -0.03 10.66
CA LEU A 82 -0.46 1.05 9.87
C LEU A 82 1.04 1.12 10.17
N ILE A 83 1.87 1.09 9.13
CA ILE A 83 3.34 1.18 9.21
C ILE A 83 3.79 2.39 8.41
N ASN A 84 4.40 3.37 9.09
CA ASN A 84 4.96 4.55 8.46
C ASN A 84 6.44 4.71 8.83
N THR A 85 7.32 4.38 7.88
CA THR A 85 8.79 4.51 7.99
C THR A 85 9.38 5.24 6.78
N ALA A 86 8.57 6.12 6.17
CA ALA A 86 8.88 6.83 4.93
C ALA A 86 9.93 7.94 5.07
#